data_AF-A0A2E3W210-F1
#
_entry.id   AF-A0A2E3W210-F1
#
_cell.length_a   1.000
_cell.length_b   1.000
_cell.length_c   1.000
_cell.angle_alpha   90.00
_cell.angle_beta   90.00
_cell.angle_gamma   90.00
#
_symmetry.space_group_name_H-M   'P 1'
#
loop_
_entity.id
_entity.type
_entity.pdbx_description
1 polymer ?
#
loop_
_entity_poly.entity_id
_entity_poly.type
_entity_poly.pdbx_seq_one_letter_code
_entity_poly.pdbx_strand_id
1 'polypeptide(L)'
;MKNFDPKAMKSPKNYLNLVSKETGLPNALERRKNIVEQMSELNSKGLDCFSCSGMCCTHQYNSMQVDPVQALELLAWLESEGRLNDELIEDLEEVILEYRLNKDFMIGRNREFRRKYTCPFFMKKSQGCSISRAVKPYGCLAFNPLEKNVSTEGKCASNLDVLIERENKNLETEERANELISNELGLYWKKKSMPFALHEIIKALLKP
;
A
#
# COMPACT_ATOMS: atom_id res chain seq x y z
N MET A 1 22.75 13.49 15.35
CA MET A 1 21.76 12.39 15.41
C MET A 1 20.94 12.59 16.66
N LYS A 2 19.61 12.80 16.54
CA LYS A 2 18.72 12.82 17.71
C LYS A 2 18.67 11.38 18.25
N ASN A 3 18.88 11.20 19.56
CA ASN A 3 18.73 9.92 20.22
C ASN A 3 17.24 9.54 20.21
N PHE A 4 16.84 8.61 19.35
CA PHE A 4 15.50 8.06 19.34
C PHE A 4 15.35 7.01 20.45
N ASP A 5 14.22 7.03 21.14
CA ASP A 5 13.87 6.00 22.12
C ASP A 5 13.54 4.69 21.38
N PRO A 6 14.33 3.61 21.55
CA PRO A 6 14.10 2.34 20.88
C PRO A 6 12.74 1.71 21.22
N LYS A 7 12.12 2.06 22.35
CA LYS A 7 10.79 1.55 22.72
C LYS A 7 9.67 2.25 21.96
N ALA A 8 9.81 3.52 21.62
CA ALA A 8 8.84 4.26 20.82
C ALA A 8 8.77 3.75 19.38
N MET A 9 9.85 3.13 18.89
CA MET A 9 9.90 2.54 17.56
C MET A 9 9.09 1.24 17.45
N LYS A 10 8.79 0.51 18.53
CA LYS A 10 8.11 -0.81 18.47
C LYS A 10 6.59 -0.78 18.16
N SER A 11 6.06 0.32 17.64
CA SER A 11 4.66 0.44 17.24
C SER A 11 4.58 1.21 15.92
N PRO A 12 4.04 0.62 14.83
CA PRO A 12 3.86 1.32 13.57
C PRO A 12 3.08 2.63 13.71
N LYS A 13 2.05 2.67 14.57
CA LYS A 13 1.27 3.88 14.84
C LYS A 13 2.11 4.97 15.52
N ASN A 14 2.89 4.62 16.54
CA ASN A 14 3.76 5.60 17.21
C ASN A 14 4.84 6.10 16.24
N TYR A 15 5.41 5.20 15.45
CA TYR A 15 6.43 5.55 14.47
C TYR A 15 5.87 6.45 13.36
N LEU A 16 4.66 6.17 12.85
CA LEU A 16 3.98 7.03 11.89
C LEU A 16 3.71 8.43 12.44
N ASN A 17 3.31 8.55 13.72
CA ASN A 17 3.09 9.85 14.37
C ASN A 17 4.39 10.65 14.46
N LEU A 18 5.50 9.99 14.77
CA LEU A 18 6.83 10.60 14.81
C LEU A 18 7.25 11.10 13.43
N VAL A 19 7.16 10.25 12.40
CA VAL A 19 7.47 10.60 11.01
C VAL A 19 6.62 11.81 10.58
N SER A 20 5.32 11.78 10.88
CA SER A 20 4.40 12.88 10.53
C SER A 20 4.81 14.19 11.19
N LYS A 21 5.20 14.15 12.47
CA LYS A 21 5.66 15.33 13.22
C LYS A 21 6.97 15.89 12.67
N GLU A 22 7.94 15.05 12.34
CA GLU A 22 9.27 15.49 11.89
C GLU A 22 9.27 15.96 10.42
N THR A 23 8.36 15.45 9.59
CA THR A 23 8.32 15.74 8.15
C THR A 23 7.18 16.67 7.72
N GLY A 24 6.21 16.90 8.60
CA GLY A 24 4.99 17.63 8.27
C GLY A 24 4.05 16.83 7.36
N LEU A 25 4.19 15.48 7.32
CA LEU A 25 3.34 14.62 6.51
C LEU A 25 1.87 14.77 6.92
N PRO A 26 0.97 15.18 5.99
CA PRO A 26 -0.46 15.22 6.27
C PRO A 26 -1.02 13.82 6.56
N ASN A 27 -2.16 13.77 7.25
CA ASN A 27 -2.77 12.49 7.61
C ASN A 27 -3.15 11.67 6.37
N ALA A 28 -3.21 10.35 6.54
CA ALA A 28 -3.44 9.37 5.46
C ALA A 28 -4.68 9.67 4.60
N LEU A 29 -5.78 10.07 5.24
CA LEU A 29 -7.06 10.31 4.58
C LEU A 29 -7.03 11.61 3.77
N GLU A 30 -6.41 12.66 4.31
CA GLU A 30 -6.22 13.93 3.63
C GLU A 30 -5.43 13.77 2.34
N ARG A 31 -4.32 13.00 2.37
CA ARG A 31 -3.53 12.69 1.17
C ARG A 31 -4.28 11.82 0.17
N ARG A 32 -5.29 11.06 0.60
CA ARG A 32 -6.14 10.22 -0.28
C ARG A 32 -7.42 10.92 -0.74
N LYS A 33 -7.70 12.13 -0.26
CA LYS A 33 -9.00 12.79 -0.39
C LYS A 33 -9.49 12.86 -1.83
N ASN A 34 -8.68 13.39 -2.75
CA ASN A 34 -9.08 13.53 -4.15
C ASN A 34 -9.36 12.17 -4.83
N ILE A 35 -8.54 11.15 -4.55
CA ILE A 35 -8.74 9.80 -5.10
C ILE A 35 -10.02 9.16 -4.53
N VAL A 36 -10.28 9.34 -3.22
CA VAL A 36 -11.47 8.80 -2.56
C VAL A 36 -12.75 9.51 -3.01
N GLU A 37 -12.71 10.83 -3.22
CA GLU A 37 -13.80 11.61 -3.80
C GLU A 37 -14.09 11.13 -5.23
N GLN A 38 -13.07 11.00 -6.07
CA GLN A 38 -13.22 10.46 -7.42
C GLN A 38 -13.83 9.04 -7.42
N MET A 39 -13.37 8.16 -6.54
CA MET A 39 -13.94 6.82 -6.40
C MET A 39 -15.42 6.88 -5.99
N SER A 40 -15.78 7.83 -5.12
CA SER A 40 -17.17 8.01 -4.66
C SER A 40 -18.08 8.53 -5.77
N GLU A 41 -17.58 9.44 -6.62
CA GLU A 41 -18.29 9.89 -7.82
C GLU A 41 -18.47 8.79 -8.87
N LEU A 42 -17.47 7.93 -9.05
CA LEU A 42 -17.59 6.77 -9.94
C LEU A 42 -18.64 5.78 -9.41
N ASN A 43 -18.63 5.52 -8.09
CA ASN A 43 -19.65 4.68 -7.47
C ASN A 43 -21.06 5.25 -7.65
N SER A 44 -21.26 6.57 -7.53
CA SER A 44 -22.59 7.17 -7.74
C SER A 44 -23.08 7.05 -9.20
N LYS A 45 -22.16 6.87 -10.15
CA LYS A 45 -22.43 6.56 -11.56
C LYS A 45 -22.62 5.06 -11.83
N GLY A 46 -22.51 4.21 -10.81
CA GLY A 46 -22.56 2.74 -10.92
C GLY A 46 -21.29 2.10 -11.47
N LEU A 47 -20.18 2.86 -11.53
CA LEU A 47 -18.85 2.37 -11.88
C LEU A 47 -18.14 1.90 -10.61
N ASP A 48 -18.70 0.87 -9.99
CA ASP A 48 -18.28 0.35 -8.68
C ASP A 48 -17.83 -1.12 -8.74
N CYS A 49 -17.18 -1.55 -7.66
CA CYS A 49 -16.70 -2.92 -7.50
C CYS A 49 -17.69 -3.84 -6.77
N PHE A 50 -18.96 -3.44 -6.56
CA PHE A 50 -19.91 -4.19 -5.73
C PHE A 50 -20.28 -5.53 -6.37
N SER A 51 -20.35 -5.58 -7.69
CA SER A 51 -20.60 -6.82 -8.46
C SER A 51 -19.32 -7.58 -8.85
N CYS A 52 -18.13 -7.07 -8.48
CA CYS A 52 -16.85 -7.66 -8.87
C CYS A 52 -16.35 -8.66 -7.82
N SER A 53 -15.82 -9.82 -8.26
CA SER A 53 -15.22 -10.85 -7.40
C SER A 53 -13.85 -10.47 -6.82
N GLY A 54 -13.35 -9.26 -7.11
CA GLY A 54 -12.05 -8.77 -6.65
C GLY A 54 -10.87 -9.28 -7.48
N MET A 55 -11.05 -9.52 -8.78
CA MET A 55 -10.00 -9.97 -9.70
C MET A 55 -8.71 -9.13 -9.60
N CYS A 56 -8.82 -7.83 -9.39
CA CYS A 56 -7.68 -6.91 -9.24
C CYS A 56 -6.78 -7.20 -8.03
N CYS A 57 -7.22 -8.04 -7.09
CA CYS A 57 -6.44 -8.50 -5.94
C CYS A 57 -5.73 -9.84 -6.19
N THR A 58 -5.99 -10.52 -7.29
CA THR A 58 -5.42 -11.85 -7.59
C THR A 58 -4.13 -11.74 -8.40
N HIS A 59 -3.27 -12.76 -8.33
CA HIS A 59 -2.02 -12.81 -9.10
C HIS A 59 -2.18 -12.69 -10.63
N GLN A 60 -3.40 -12.86 -11.16
CA GLN A 60 -3.66 -12.66 -12.58
C GLN A 60 -3.48 -11.18 -12.99
N TYR A 61 -3.81 -10.24 -12.09
CA TYR A 61 -3.88 -8.81 -12.40
C TYR A 61 -3.14 -7.91 -11.40
N ASN A 62 -3.00 -8.35 -10.16
CA ASN A 62 -2.39 -7.56 -9.10
C ASN A 62 -0.88 -7.57 -9.22
N SER A 63 -0.31 -6.38 -9.36
CA SER A 63 1.13 -6.14 -9.26
C SER A 63 1.44 -5.03 -8.25
N MET A 64 0.49 -4.65 -7.39
CA MET A 64 0.54 -3.42 -6.60
C MET A 64 1.86 -3.25 -5.84
N GLN A 65 2.41 -2.04 -5.90
CA GLN A 65 3.62 -1.66 -5.18
C GLN A 65 3.31 -0.45 -4.30
N VAL A 66 3.97 -0.37 -3.16
CA VAL A 66 3.85 0.69 -2.18
C VAL A 66 5.22 1.24 -1.85
N ASP A 67 5.26 2.52 -1.47
CA ASP A 67 6.42 3.16 -0.86
C ASP A 67 6.42 2.93 0.67
N PRO A 68 7.52 3.26 1.37
CA PRO A 68 7.62 3.10 2.81
C PRO A 68 6.48 3.77 3.59
N VAL A 69 6.08 4.99 3.20
CA VAL A 69 4.98 5.72 3.85
C VAL A 69 3.66 4.95 3.74
N GLN A 70 3.26 4.51 2.54
CA GLN A 70 2.02 3.74 2.36
C GLN A 70 2.03 2.41 3.13
N ALA A 71 3.19 1.74 3.17
CA ALA A 71 3.34 0.50 3.93
C ALA A 71 3.21 0.75 5.45
N LEU A 72 3.86 1.79 5.97
CA LEU A 72 3.79 2.15 7.38
C LEU A 72 2.36 2.55 7.80
N GLU A 73 1.64 3.30 6.96
CA GLU A 73 0.24 3.66 7.22
C GLU A 73 -0.67 2.44 7.29
N LEU A 74 -0.46 1.47 6.39
CA LEU A 74 -1.22 0.23 6.42
C LEU A 74 -0.91 -0.58 7.68
N LEU A 75 0.35 -0.66 8.11
CA LEU A 75 0.72 -1.32 9.37
C LEU A 75 0.13 -0.63 10.59
N ALA A 76 0.16 0.70 10.65
CA ALA A 76 -0.43 1.47 11.75
C ALA A 76 -1.95 1.24 11.84
N TRP A 77 -2.63 1.12 10.70
CA TRP A 77 -4.04 0.76 10.68
C TRP A 77 -4.27 -0.70 11.10
N LEU A 78 -3.50 -1.65 10.58
CA LEU A 78 -3.60 -3.07 10.98
C LEU A 78 -3.36 -3.26 12.47
N GLU A 79 -2.41 -2.53 13.06
CA GLU A 79 -2.19 -2.48 14.51
C GLU A 79 -3.45 -1.98 15.23
N SER A 80 -4.05 -0.88 14.77
CA SER A 80 -5.26 -0.33 15.39
C SER A 80 -6.49 -1.23 15.28
N GLU A 81 -6.53 -2.11 14.28
CA GLU A 81 -7.60 -3.09 14.07
C GLU A 81 -7.30 -4.43 14.77
N GLY A 82 -6.19 -4.57 15.50
CA GLY A 82 -5.77 -5.84 16.11
C GLY A 82 -5.41 -6.94 15.10
N ARG A 83 -5.07 -6.54 13.87
CA ARG A 83 -4.75 -7.42 12.73
C ARG A 83 -3.25 -7.53 12.44
N LEU A 84 -2.43 -6.79 13.18
CA LEU A 84 -0.98 -6.95 13.17
C LEU A 84 -0.60 -8.03 14.20
N ASN A 85 -0.58 -9.28 13.75
CA ASN A 85 -0.36 -10.47 14.57
C ASN A 85 0.51 -11.49 13.81
N ASP A 86 0.83 -12.62 14.46
CA ASP A 86 1.68 -13.66 13.88
C ASP A 86 1.06 -14.29 12.62
N GLU A 87 -0.27 -14.46 12.58
CA GLU A 87 -1.00 -14.97 11.41
C GLU A 87 -0.76 -14.07 10.18
N LEU A 88 -0.83 -12.74 10.34
CA LEU A 88 -0.51 -11.82 9.24
C LEU A 88 0.95 -11.98 8.79
N ILE A 89 1.89 -12.19 9.72
CA ILE A 89 3.30 -12.35 9.37
C ILE A 89 3.51 -13.63 8.55
N GLU A 90 2.89 -14.74 8.96
CA GLU A 90 2.90 -16.01 8.22
C GLU A 90 2.29 -15.86 6.82
N ASP A 91 1.12 -15.22 6.71
CA ASP A 91 0.47 -14.94 5.41
C ASP A 91 1.37 -14.10 4.47
N LEU A 92 2.05 -13.09 5.02
CA LEU A 92 2.98 -12.26 4.25
C LEU A 92 4.16 -13.09 3.76
N GLU A 93 4.73 -13.93 4.61
CA GLU A 93 5.85 -14.82 4.27
C GLU A 93 5.46 -15.84 3.20
N GLU A 94 4.29 -16.46 3.32
CA GLU A 94 3.76 -17.40 2.33
C GLU A 94 3.63 -16.73 0.95
N VAL A 95 2.96 -15.56 0.88
CA VAL A 95 2.78 -14.81 -0.37
C VAL A 95 4.13 -14.37 -0.96
N ILE A 96 5.08 -13.93 -0.11
CA ILE A 96 6.42 -13.54 -0.57
C ILE A 96 7.15 -14.73 -1.20
N LEU A 97 7.09 -15.91 -0.57
CA LEU A 97 7.76 -17.11 -1.05
C LEU A 97 7.10 -17.69 -2.31
N GLU A 98 5.77 -17.81 -2.31
CA GLU A 98 4.97 -18.32 -3.43
C GLU A 98 5.27 -17.54 -4.72
N TYR A 99 5.19 -16.20 -4.64
CA TYR A 99 5.37 -15.34 -5.81
C TYR A 99 6.82 -14.87 -6.00
N ARG A 100 7.74 -15.26 -5.10
CA ARG A 100 9.17 -14.88 -5.09
C ARG A 100 9.37 -13.37 -5.07
N LEU A 101 8.62 -12.68 -4.21
CA LEU A 101 8.60 -11.21 -4.10
C LEU A 101 9.86 -10.64 -3.43
N ASN A 102 10.67 -11.50 -2.81
CA ASN A 102 11.97 -11.20 -2.22
C ASN A 102 13.14 -11.27 -3.21
N LYS A 103 12.86 -11.48 -4.49
CA LYS A 103 13.88 -11.62 -5.53
C LYS A 103 13.68 -10.54 -6.58
N ASP A 104 14.73 -9.78 -6.79
CA ASP A 104 14.77 -8.71 -7.79
C ASP A 104 15.25 -9.29 -9.11
N PHE A 105 14.45 -9.10 -10.18
CA PHE A 105 14.78 -9.58 -11.51
C PHE A 105 14.96 -8.38 -12.43
N MET A 106 16.18 -8.18 -12.93
CA MET A 106 16.48 -7.09 -13.84
C MET A 106 16.19 -7.51 -15.28
N ILE A 107 15.39 -6.72 -15.99
CA ILE A 107 15.03 -6.94 -17.41
C ILE A 107 15.80 -5.99 -18.35
N GLY A 108 16.88 -5.37 -17.86
CA GLY A 108 17.74 -4.45 -18.60
C GLY A 108 17.36 -2.97 -18.46
N ARG A 109 18.29 -2.06 -18.81
CA ARG A 109 18.16 -0.59 -18.70
C ARG A 109 17.65 -0.11 -17.33
N ASN A 110 18.18 -0.67 -16.24
CA ASN A 110 17.78 -0.36 -14.86
C ASN A 110 16.27 -0.55 -14.58
N ARG A 111 15.59 -1.42 -15.34
CA ARG A 111 14.19 -1.79 -15.09
C ARG A 111 14.12 -3.11 -14.33
N GLU A 112 13.41 -3.07 -13.21
CA GLU A 112 13.04 -4.24 -12.44
C GLU A 112 11.75 -4.85 -12.99
N PHE A 113 11.70 -6.17 -13.09
CA PHE A 113 10.51 -6.91 -13.45
C PHE A 113 9.51 -6.87 -12.30
N ARG A 114 8.33 -6.29 -12.55
CA ARG A 114 7.25 -6.22 -11.58
C ARG A 114 6.48 -7.54 -11.53
N ARG A 115 6.64 -8.28 -10.44
CA ARG A 115 5.92 -9.53 -10.20
C ARG A 115 4.45 -9.28 -9.90
N LYS A 116 3.62 -10.23 -10.32
CA LYS A 116 2.21 -10.30 -9.93
C LYS A 116 2.04 -11.25 -8.73
N TYR A 117 1.06 -11.00 -7.88
CA TYR A 117 0.82 -11.77 -6.67
C TYR A 117 -0.63 -11.68 -6.20
N THR A 118 -1.10 -12.68 -5.46
CA THR A 118 -2.41 -12.59 -4.79
C THR A 118 -2.24 -11.77 -3.51
N CYS A 119 -3.04 -10.72 -3.36
CA CYS A 119 -3.01 -9.83 -2.21
C CYS A 119 -3.39 -10.59 -0.93
N PRO A 120 -2.62 -10.48 0.18
CA PRO A 120 -2.93 -11.16 1.43
C PRO A 120 -4.25 -10.66 2.07
N PHE A 121 -4.71 -9.47 1.68
CA PHE A 121 -5.97 -8.90 2.17
C PHE A 121 -7.18 -9.22 1.29
N PHE A 122 -7.03 -10.16 0.34
CA PHE A 122 -8.09 -10.58 -0.58
C PHE A 122 -9.13 -11.47 0.13
N MET A 123 -10.38 -11.02 0.20
CA MET A 123 -11.46 -11.71 0.92
C MET A 123 -12.21 -12.77 0.09
N LYS A 124 -11.84 -13.00 -1.19
CA LYS A 124 -12.51 -13.95 -2.10
C LYS A 124 -14.03 -13.74 -2.22
N LYS A 125 -14.50 -12.49 -2.06
CA LYS A 125 -15.93 -12.09 -2.16
C LYS A 125 -16.07 -10.73 -2.84
N SER A 126 -17.31 -10.30 -3.06
CA SER A 126 -17.64 -8.94 -3.52
C SER A 126 -16.92 -7.89 -2.68
N GLN A 127 -16.46 -6.80 -3.30
CA GLN A 127 -15.60 -5.80 -2.63
C GLN A 127 -14.33 -6.45 -2.05
N GLY A 128 -13.66 -7.30 -2.84
CA GLY A 128 -12.68 -8.29 -2.39
C GLY A 128 -11.46 -7.85 -1.57
N CYS A 129 -11.34 -6.61 -1.10
CA CYS A 129 -10.24 -6.17 -0.26
C CYS A 129 -10.74 -5.75 1.13
N SER A 130 -10.14 -6.29 2.18
CA SER A 130 -10.48 -6.01 3.59
C SER A 130 -9.87 -4.73 4.17
N ILE A 131 -9.11 -3.95 3.38
CA ILE A 131 -8.44 -2.72 3.84
C ILE A 131 -9.40 -1.53 3.74
N SER A 132 -9.36 -0.61 4.71
CA SER A 132 -10.11 0.65 4.65
C SER A 132 -9.62 1.58 3.54
N ARG A 133 -10.54 2.31 2.87
CA ARG A 133 -10.18 3.33 1.86
C ARG A 133 -9.21 4.38 2.40
N ALA A 134 -9.22 4.64 3.71
CA ALA A 134 -8.36 5.63 4.36
C ALA A 134 -6.86 5.26 4.33
N VAL A 135 -6.51 3.99 4.14
CA VAL A 135 -5.11 3.53 4.13
C VAL A 135 -4.77 2.63 2.95
N LYS A 136 -5.74 2.28 2.10
CA LYS A 136 -5.48 1.53 0.86
C LYS A 136 -4.37 2.20 0.04
N PRO A 137 -3.51 1.42 -0.64
CA PRO A 137 -2.53 1.96 -1.57
C PRO A 137 -3.19 2.87 -2.61
N TYR A 138 -2.50 3.96 -2.97
CA TYR A 138 -3.03 4.92 -3.92
C TYR A 138 -3.37 4.29 -5.27
N GLY A 139 -2.50 3.40 -5.75
CA GLY A 139 -2.74 2.65 -6.98
C GLY A 139 -3.98 1.75 -6.91
N CYS A 140 -4.31 1.18 -5.75
CA CYS A 140 -5.55 0.41 -5.57
C CYS A 140 -6.79 1.30 -5.58
N LEU A 141 -6.72 2.50 -4.99
CA LEU A 141 -7.85 3.44 -4.94
C LEU A 141 -8.13 4.06 -6.31
N ALA A 142 -7.10 4.33 -7.09
CA ALA A 142 -7.24 4.91 -8.43
C ALA A 142 -7.67 3.89 -9.49
N PHE A 143 -7.56 2.58 -9.21
CA PHE A 143 -7.92 1.51 -10.14
C PHE A 143 -9.41 1.18 -10.06
N ASN A 144 -10.19 1.71 -11.00
CA ASN A 144 -11.65 1.65 -10.98
C ASN A 144 -12.23 1.03 -12.26
N PRO A 145 -13.46 0.49 -12.21
CA PRO A 145 -14.20 0.06 -13.40
C PRO A 145 -14.40 1.19 -14.41
N LEU A 146 -14.32 0.84 -15.69
CA LEU A 146 -14.64 1.71 -16.83
C LEU A 146 -16.09 1.56 -17.30
N GLU A 147 -16.77 0.51 -16.84
CA GLU A 147 -18.16 0.21 -17.16
C GLU A 147 -18.89 -0.36 -15.92
N LYS A 148 -20.22 -0.45 -16.00
CA LYS A 148 -21.06 -1.00 -14.93
C LYS A 148 -20.98 -2.53 -14.91
N ASN A 149 -21.17 -3.14 -13.73
CA ASN A 149 -21.27 -4.61 -13.56
C ASN A 149 -20.07 -5.39 -14.11
N VAL A 150 -18.84 -4.89 -13.91
CA VAL A 150 -17.62 -5.57 -14.36
C VAL A 150 -17.50 -6.96 -13.73
N SER A 151 -17.49 -7.98 -14.59
CA SER A 151 -17.27 -9.39 -14.24
C SER A 151 -16.13 -10.03 -15.02
N THR A 152 -15.52 -9.30 -15.97
CA THR A 152 -14.45 -9.77 -16.86
C THR A 152 -13.22 -8.87 -16.81
N GLU A 153 -12.10 -9.38 -17.30
CA GLU A 153 -10.82 -8.67 -17.32
C GLU A 153 -10.78 -7.49 -18.31
N GLY A 154 -9.81 -6.58 -18.11
CA GLY A 154 -9.57 -5.46 -19.03
C GLY A 154 -10.57 -4.31 -18.93
N LYS A 155 -11.54 -4.38 -18.02
CA LYS A 155 -12.60 -3.38 -17.82
C LYS A 155 -12.36 -2.42 -16.67
N CYS A 156 -11.14 -2.41 -16.12
CA CYS A 156 -10.71 -1.50 -15.07
C CYS A 156 -9.38 -0.85 -15.46
N ALA A 157 -9.19 0.41 -15.07
CA ALA A 157 -7.94 1.12 -15.28
C ALA A 157 -7.65 2.08 -14.12
N SER A 158 -6.38 2.45 -13.97
CA SER A 158 -5.97 3.51 -13.04
C SER A 158 -6.28 4.87 -13.65
N ASN A 159 -6.95 5.73 -12.90
CA ASN A 159 -7.03 7.14 -13.23
C ASN A 159 -5.67 7.82 -12.92
N LEU A 160 -4.83 7.98 -13.95
CA LEU A 160 -3.48 8.52 -13.81
C LEU A 160 -3.47 10.00 -13.46
N ASP A 161 -4.42 10.78 -13.99
CA ASP A 161 -4.48 12.22 -13.76
C ASP A 161 -4.71 12.53 -12.27
N VAL A 162 -5.62 11.79 -11.63
CA VAL A 162 -5.91 11.92 -10.20
C VAL A 162 -4.72 11.48 -9.33
N LEU A 163 -3.96 10.47 -9.78
CA LEU A 163 -2.73 10.05 -9.10
C LEU A 163 -1.65 11.14 -9.18
N ILE A 164 -1.45 11.74 -10.35
CA ILE A 164 -0.47 12.81 -10.59
C ILE A 164 -0.84 14.04 -9.78
N GLU A 165 -2.11 14.44 -9.77
CA GLU A 165 -2.58 15.58 -8.98
C GLU A 165 -2.32 15.38 -7.48
N ARG A 166 -2.58 14.17 -6.98
CA ARG A 166 -2.33 13.81 -5.58
C ARG A 166 -0.86 13.84 -5.24
N GLU A 167 -0.03 13.27 -6.11
CA GLU A 167 1.43 13.23 -5.95
C GLU A 167 1.99 14.65 -5.93
N ASN A 168 1.65 15.51 -6.90
CA ASN A 168 2.12 16.90 -6.94
C ASN A 168 1.78 17.70 -5.68
N LYS A 169 0.62 17.44 -5.05
CA LYS A 169 0.19 18.12 -3.82
C LYS A 169 1.00 17.74 -2.59
N ASN A 170 1.56 16.52 -2.54
CA ASN A 170 2.19 15.96 -1.34
C ASN A 170 3.65 15.56 -1.55
N LEU A 171 4.20 15.72 -2.77
CA LEU A 171 5.48 15.17 -3.21
C LEU A 171 6.61 15.45 -2.21
N GLU A 172 6.83 16.72 -1.86
CA GLU A 172 7.92 17.12 -0.97
C GLU A 172 7.80 16.47 0.41
N THR A 173 6.60 16.48 1.01
CA THR A 173 6.37 15.87 2.33
C THR A 173 6.47 14.35 2.30
N GLU A 174 6.01 13.71 1.22
CA GLU A 174 6.10 12.25 1.04
C GLU A 174 7.53 11.80 0.77
N GLU A 175 8.31 12.53 -0.02
CA GLU A 175 9.72 12.23 -0.25
C GLU A 175 10.53 12.34 1.04
N ARG A 176 10.36 13.42 1.80
CA ARG A 176 11.00 13.58 3.12
C ARG A 176 10.63 12.46 4.09
N ALA A 177 9.35 12.08 4.14
CA ALA A 177 8.87 10.99 4.99
C ALA A 177 9.42 9.63 4.54
N ASN A 178 9.43 9.34 3.24
CA ASN A 178 9.99 8.11 2.69
C ASN A 178 11.50 8.02 2.94
N GLU A 179 12.24 9.11 2.78
CA GLU A 179 13.68 9.16 3.09
C GLU A 179 13.95 8.92 4.57
N LEU A 180 13.18 9.56 5.46
CA LEU A 180 13.31 9.36 6.90
C LEU A 180 13.09 7.88 7.27
N ILE A 181 11.97 7.29 6.84
CA ILE A 181 11.63 5.89 7.11
C ILE A 181 12.71 4.95 6.55
N SER A 182 13.12 5.15 5.30
CA SER A 182 14.11 4.29 4.67
C SER A 182 15.47 4.35 5.37
N ASN A 183 15.91 5.53 5.78
CA ASN A 183 17.20 5.69 6.46
C ASN A 183 17.19 5.08 7.87
N GLU A 184 16.11 5.28 8.63
CA GLU A 184 16.02 4.77 10.00
C GLU A 184 15.78 3.26 10.07
N LEU A 185 15.04 2.69 9.11
CA LEU A 185 14.74 1.26 9.06
C LEU A 185 15.70 0.47 8.14
N GLY A 186 16.67 1.12 7.50
CA GLY A 186 17.62 0.48 6.60
C GLY A 186 16.99 -0.09 5.32
N LEU A 187 15.92 0.52 4.80
CA LEU A 187 15.23 0.05 3.61
C LEU A 187 16.00 0.46 2.34
N TYR A 188 16.39 -0.52 1.53
CA TYR A 188 17.14 -0.30 0.29
C TYR A 188 16.26 0.06 -0.93
N TRP A 189 14.94 0.13 -0.75
CA TRP A 189 13.96 0.21 -1.83
C TRP A 189 13.10 1.47 -1.74
N LYS A 190 12.70 2.00 -2.91
CA LYS A 190 11.75 3.12 -3.00
C LYS A 190 10.30 2.67 -3.08
N LYS A 191 10.04 1.61 -3.85
CA LYS A 191 8.74 0.95 -3.95
C LYS A 191 8.95 -0.55 -4.05
N LYS A 192 8.14 -1.34 -3.33
CA LYS A 192 8.12 -2.81 -3.42
C LYS A 192 6.70 -3.34 -3.40
N SER A 193 6.54 -4.61 -3.74
CA SER A 193 5.25 -5.29 -3.60
C SER A 193 4.75 -5.13 -2.17
N MET A 194 3.44 -4.89 -1.99
CA MET A 194 2.88 -4.62 -0.68
C MET A 194 3.23 -5.70 0.36
N PRO A 195 3.15 -7.02 0.07
CA PRO A 195 3.51 -8.04 1.05
C PRO A 195 4.96 -7.91 1.54
N PHE A 196 5.90 -7.74 0.60
CA PHE A 196 7.32 -7.58 0.91
C PHE A 196 7.60 -6.30 1.70
N ALA A 197 6.99 -5.18 1.30
CA ALA A 197 7.17 -3.90 1.99
C ALA A 197 6.68 -3.93 3.44
N LEU A 198 5.51 -4.54 3.69
CA LEU A 198 4.98 -4.71 5.05
C LEU A 198 5.89 -5.61 5.89
N HIS A 199 6.32 -6.74 5.32
CA HIS A 199 7.20 -7.71 6.01
C HIS A 199 8.54 -7.10 6.41
N GLU A 200 9.19 -6.34 5.53
CA GLU A 200 10.48 -5.72 5.83
C GLU A 200 10.36 -4.61 6.88
N ILE A 201 9.29 -3.80 6.85
CA ILE A 201 9.05 -2.81 7.92
C ILE A 201 8.77 -3.52 9.25
N ILE A 202 7.97 -4.60 9.28
CA ILE A 202 7.76 -5.40 10.50
C ILE A 202 9.08 -5.90 11.06
N LYS A 203 9.95 -6.46 10.21
CA LYS A 203 11.26 -6.96 10.63
C LYS A 203 12.16 -5.87 11.18
N ALA A 204 12.21 -4.71 10.55
CA ALA A 204 13.03 -3.59 11.00
C ALA A 204 12.51 -2.95 12.28
N LEU A 205 11.18 -2.91 12.45
CA LEU A 205 10.53 -2.14 13.51
C LEU A 205 10.22 -2.96 14.77
N LEU A 206 9.84 -4.23 14.61
CA LEU A 206 9.25 -5.04 15.68
C LEU A 206 10.13 -6.22 16.13
N LYS A 207 11.05 -6.70 15.30
CA LYS A 207 11.97 -7.77 15.70
C LYS A 207 13.17 -7.18 16.46
N PRO A 208 13.58 -7.81 17.58
CA PRO A 208 14.57 -7.27 18.52
C PRO A 208 15.99 -7.18 17.95
#